data_AF-A0A6P4I3F3-F1
#
_entry.id   AF-A0A6P4I3F3-F1
#
_cell.length_a   1.000
_cell.length_b   1.000
_cell.length_c   1.000
_cell.angle_alpha   90.00
_cell.angle_beta   90.00
_cell.angle_gamma   90.00
#
_symmetry.space_group_name_H-M   'P 1'
#
loop_
_entity.id
_entity.type
_entity.pdbx_description
1 polymer ?
#
loop_
_entity_poly.entity_id
_entity_poly.type
_entity_poly.pdbx_seq_one_letter_code
_entity_poly.pdbx_strand_id
1 'polypeptide(L)'
;MYSPHIALMSAVQAVDPRNPAKLRFGRRDSEASFTDPRLEQLIVYRALLENLLQQKIHYENEGEIERQRLERFRSEGADQRQLHVQEQVVKKAQALLPGIVFKMRNEVDKLQRFLNPTEGQEHELRQLDAELYDRSCDLLKKCQLCLETLQ
;
A
#
# COMPACT_ATOMS: atom_id res chain seq x y z
N MET A 1 32.64 -50.15 -0.29
CA MET A 1 32.82 -48.94 -1.14
C MET A 1 31.55 -48.11 -0.99
N TYR A 2 31.68 -46.94 -0.35
CA TYR A 2 30.58 -46.01 -0.06
C TYR A 2 30.24 -45.20 -1.32
N SER A 3 28.95 -45.03 -1.60
CA SER A 3 28.43 -44.08 -2.59
C SER A 3 27.67 -42.98 -1.85
N PRO A 4 28.14 -41.72 -1.84
CA PRO A 4 27.41 -40.62 -1.23
C PRO A 4 26.66 -39.80 -2.28
N HIS A 5 25.46 -39.39 -1.85
CA HIS A 5 24.56 -38.36 -2.37
C HIS A 5 25.19 -37.26 -3.26
N ILE A 6 24.57 -37.02 -4.42
CA ILE A 6 24.80 -35.82 -5.23
C ILE A 6 24.07 -34.65 -4.57
N ALA A 7 24.84 -33.72 -4.01
CA ALA A 7 24.39 -32.38 -3.63
C ALA A 7 24.81 -31.36 -4.71
N LEU A 8 23.86 -30.48 -5.05
CA LEU A 8 24.00 -29.07 -5.42
C LEU A 8 25.27 -28.61 -6.15
N MET A 9 25.12 -28.12 -7.38
CA MET A 9 25.76 -26.88 -7.88
C MET A 9 25.01 -26.39 -9.14
N SER A 10 24.16 -25.37 -9.00
CA SER A 10 23.82 -24.50 -10.13
C SER A 10 24.16 -23.07 -9.72
N ALA A 11 25.40 -22.68 -10.02
CA ALA A 11 25.84 -21.30 -9.97
C ALA A 11 25.46 -20.64 -11.29
N VAL A 12 24.46 -19.76 -11.27
CA VAL A 12 24.29 -18.74 -12.32
C VAL A 12 24.76 -17.43 -11.72
N GLN A 13 26.02 -17.10 -12.00
CA GLN A 13 26.53 -15.74 -11.89
C GLN A 13 26.04 -14.96 -13.12
N ALA A 14 25.19 -13.97 -12.91
CA ALA A 14 24.96 -12.89 -13.87
C ALA A 14 25.24 -11.57 -13.14
N VAL A 15 26.47 -11.08 -13.32
CA VAL A 15 26.89 -9.73 -12.90
C VAL A 15 26.67 -8.81 -14.10
N ASP A 16 25.55 -8.09 -14.11
CA ASP A 16 25.30 -7.00 -15.07
C ASP A 16 25.87 -5.69 -14.49
N PRO A 17 26.86 -5.05 -15.14
CA PRO A 17 27.54 -3.87 -14.59
C PRO A 17 26.75 -2.55 -14.77
N ARG A 18 25.54 -2.56 -15.33
CA ARG A 18 24.79 -1.32 -15.65
C ARG A 18 23.67 -0.96 -14.67
N ASN A 19 23.42 -1.76 -13.66
CA ASN A 19 22.42 -1.43 -12.66
C ASN A 19 22.77 -2.03 -11.30
N PRO A 20 23.41 -1.28 -10.38
CA PRO A 20 23.51 -1.73 -9.01
C PRO A 20 22.12 -1.53 -8.38
N ALA A 21 21.17 -2.39 -8.72
CA ALA A 21 19.99 -2.62 -7.90
C ALA A 21 20.47 -3.29 -6.60
N LYS A 22 21.12 -2.50 -5.76
CA LYS A 22 21.36 -2.80 -4.37
C LYS A 22 19.97 -2.84 -3.74
N LEU A 23 19.36 -4.01 -3.70
CA LEU A 23 18.41 -4.34 -2.66
C LEU A 23 19.19 -4.32 -1.34
N ARG A 24 19.44 -3.11 -0.84
CA ARG A 24 19.99 -2.85 0.48
C ARG A 24 18.89 -3.15 1.48
N PHE A 25 18.70 -4.44 1.78
CA PHE A 25 18.19 -4.87 3.08
C PHE A 25 19.31 -4.82 4.13
N GLY A 26 20.21 -3.83 4.02
CA GLY A 26 21.08 -3.51 5.12
C GLY A 26 20.21 -2.79 6.15
N ARG A 27 19.87 -3.47 7.24
CA ARG A 27 19.73 -2.74 8.51
C ARG A 27 20.98 -1.89 8.60
N ARG A 28 20.84 -0.57 8.52
CA ARG A 28 21.92 0.28 9.01
C ARG A 28 22.12 -0.16 10.45
N ASP A 29 23.31 -0.62 10.78
CA ASP A 29 23.81 -0.60 12.16
C ASP A 29 24.03 0.88 12.53
N SER A 30 22.96 1.68 12.45
CA SER A 30 22.87 2.98 13.10
C SER A 30 22.24 2.65 14.44
N GLU A 31 23.02 2.84 15.51
CA GLU A 31 22.57 3.08 16.88
C GLU A 31 21.15 2.62 17.12
N ALA A 32 20.98 1.50 17.83
CA ALA A 32 19.70 1.19 18.43
C ALA A 32 19.34 2.33 19.39
N SER A 33 18.80 3.43 18.87
CA SER A 33 17.92 4.28 19.62
C SER A 33 16.89 3.31 20.14
N PHE A 34 16.80 3.21 21.46
CA PHE A 34 15.69 2.54 22.11
C PHE A 34 14.44 3.34 21.77
N THR A 35 13.97 3.18 20.53
CA THR A 35 12.73 3.73 20.04
C THR A 35 11.66 2.89 20.71
N ASP A 36 10.72 3.54 21.40
CA ASP A 36 9.65 2.82 22.08
C ASP A 36 8.97 1.87 21.07
N PRO A 37 8.83 0.57 21.37
CA PRO A 37 8.28 -0.40 20.43
C PRO A 37 6.86 -0.03 19.95
N ARG A 38 6.13 0.78 20.72
CA ARG A 38 4.84 1.34 20.32
C ARG A 38 4.99 2.35 19.18
N LEU A 39 6.03 3.18 19.19
CA LEU A 39 6.33 4.10 18.08
C LEU A 39 6.72 3.33 16.81
N GLU A 40 7.51 2.25 16.95
CA GLU A 40 7.86 1.41 15.80
C GLU A 40 6.60 0.77 15.17
N GLN A 41 5.69 0.25 16.00
CA GLN A 41 4.40 -0.29 15.54
C GLN A 41 3.55 0.80 14.87
N LEU A 42 3.50 2.01 15.45
CA LEU A 42 2.76 3.13 14.89
C LEU A 42 3.30 3.51 13.51
N ILE A 43 4.62 3.57 13.33
CA ILE A 43 5.26 3.83 12.04
C ILE A 43 4.83 2.79 11.01
N VAL A 44 4.82 1.51 11.39
CA VAL A 44 4.42 0.41 10.49
C VAL A 44 2.95 0.53 10.10
N TYR A 45 2.04 0.71 11.05
CA TYR A 45 0.61 0.85 10.76
C TYR A 45 0.32 2.08 9.89
N ARG A 46 0.96 3.22 10.19
CA ARG A 46 0.86 4.44 9.39
C ARG A 46 1.34 4.20 7.96
N ALA A 47 2.53 3.61 7.78
CA ALA A 47 3.11 3.38 6.46
C ALA A 47 2.28 2.41 5.60
N LEU A 48 1.73 1.36 6.21
CA LEU A 48 0.85 0.42 5.53
C LEU A 48 -0.45 1.09 5.06
N LEU A 49 -1.08 1.87 5.95
CA LEU A 49 -2.32 2.58 5.62
C LEU A 49 -2.09 3.67 4.56
N GLU A 50 -0.98 4.40 4.64
CA GLU A 50 -0.57 5.41 3.65
C GLU A 50 -0.36 4.78 2.27
N ASN A 51 0.28 3.62 2.20
CA ASN A 51 0.46 2.89 0.95
C ASN A 51 -0.88 2.42 0.36
N LEU A 52 -1.79 1.87 1.18
CA LEU A 52 -3.12 1.46 0.73
C LEU A 52 -3.94 2.64 0.19
N LEU A 53 -3.84 3.80 0.84
CA LEU A 53 -4.49 5.03 0.38
C LEU A 53 -3.93 5.48 -0.99
N GLN A 54 -2.61 5.46 -1.16
CA GLN A 54 -1.98 5.80 -2.44
C GLN A 54 -2.38 4.83 -3.56
N GLN A 55 -2.40 3.52 -3.28
CA GLN A 55 -2.88 2.52 -4.23
C GLN A 55 -4.34 2.77 -4.62
N LYS A 56 -5.22 3.06 -3.66
CA LYS A 56 -6.62 3.39 -3.92
C LYS A 56 -6.73 4.58 -4.88
N ILE A 57 -6.08 5.70 -4.55
CA ILE A 57 -6.10 6.92 -5.38
C ILE A 57 -5.61 6.63 -6.80
N HIS A 58 -4.53 5.85 -6.93
CA HIS A 58 -3.98 5.49 -8.23
C HIS A 58 -4.99 4.73 -9.09
N TYR A 59 -5.58 3.65 -8.56
CA TYR A 59 -6.54 2.84 -9.33
C TYR A 59 -7.88 3.55 -9.57
N GLU A 60 -8.29 4.46 -8.68
CA GLU A 60 -9.44 5.34 -8.93
C GLU A 60 -9.18 6.27 -10.11
N ASN A 61 -8.00 6.89 -10.15
CA ASN A 61 -7.60 7.77 -11.25
C ASN A 61 -7.45 7.00 -12.56
N GLU A 62 -6.83 5.82 -12.56
CA GLU A 62 -6.74 4.98 -13.76
C GLU A 62 -8.13 4.57 -14.27
N GLY A 63 -9.02 4.15 -13.37
CA GLY A 63 -10.39 3.83 -13.71
C GLY A 63 -11.14 5.02 -14.32
N GLU A 64 -10.91 6.23 -13.81
CA GLU A 64 -11.51 7.44 -14.35
C GLU A 64 -10.97 7.82 -15.73
N ILE A 65 -9.65 7.75 -15.94
CA ILE A 65 -9.03 7.99 -17.24
C ILE A 65 -9.60 7.05 -18.30
N GLU A 66 -9.72 5.75 -17.99
CA GLU A 66 -10.24 4.77 -18.94
C GLU A 66 -11.74 4.94 -19.19
N ARG A 67 -12.51 5.39 -18.18
CA ARG A 67 -13.93 5.78 -18.38
C ARG A 67 -14.05 6.97 -19.33
N GLN A 68 -13.27 8.03 -19.12
CA GLN A 68 -13.28 9.19 -20.01
C GLN A 68 -12.89 8.81 -21.44
N ARG A 69 -11.94 7.88 -21.59
CA ARG A 69 -11.56 7.34 -22.89
C ARG A 69 -12.70 6.57 -23.57
N LEU A 70 -13.45 5.77 -22.81
CA LEU A 70 -14.64 5.08 -23.32
C LEU A 70 -15.71 6.08 -23.80
N GLU A 71 -15.97 7.14 -23.04
CA GLU A 71 -16.93 8.19 -23.45
C GLU A 71 -16.49 8.93 -24.73
N ARG A 72 -15.18 9.13 -24.91
CA ARG A 72 -14.64 9.67 -26.18
C ARG A 72 -14.91 8.74 -27.35
N PHE A 73 -14.64 7.44 -27.21
CA PHE A 73 -14.93 6.46 -28.27
C PHE A 73 -16.43 6.42 -28.60
N ARG A 74 -17.32 6.54 -27.60
CA ARG A 74 -18.77 6.64 -27.84
C ARG A 74 -19.12 7.89 -28.63
N SER A 75 -18.51 9.02 -28.29
CA SER A 75 -18.75 10.31 -28.95
C SER A 75 -18.21 10.34 -30.40
N GLU A 76 -17.11 9.64 -30.67
CA GLU A 76 -16.48 9.53 -31.98
C GLU A 76 -17.17 8.50 -32.90
N GLY A 77 -18.19 7.79 -32.41
CA GLY A 77 -18.92 6.79 -33.18
C GLY A 77 -18.12 5.50 -33.41
N ALA A 78 -17.25 5.13 -32.46
CA ALA A 78 -16.49 3.88 -32.52
C ALA A 78 -17.40 2.65 -32.63
N ASP A 79 -16.91 1.59 -33.26
CA ASP A 79 -17.70 0.38 -33.46
C ASP A 79 -17.97 -0.36 -32.13
N GLN A 80 -18.98 -1.24 -32.14
CA GLN A 80 -19.38 -1.97 -30.94
C GLN A 80 -18.26 -2.87 -30.38
N ARG A 81 -17.36 -3.36 -31.24
CA ARG A 81 -16.25 -4.24 -30.81
C ARG A 81 -15.20 -3.43 -30.06
N GLN A 82 -14.86 -2.23 -30.54
CA GLN A 82 -13.93 -1.30 -29.92
C GLN A 82 -14.47 -0.81 -28.58
N LEU A 83 -15.76 -0.45 -28.52
CA LEU A 83 -16.42 -0.09 -27.26
C LEU A 83 -16.36 -1.24 -26.25
N HIS A 84 -16.67 -2.46 -26.69
CA HIS A 84 -16.60 -3.63 -25.81
C HIS A 84 -15.20 -3.89 -25.27
N VAL A 85 -14.16 -3.76 -26.10
CA VAL A 85 -12.76 -3.92 -25.65
C VAL A 85 -12.43 -2.85 -24.61
N GLN A 86 -12.78 -1.60 -24.85
CA GLN A 86 -12.52 -0.51 -23.92
C GLN A 86 -13.29 -0.67 -22.60
N GLU A 87 -14.52 -1.18 -22.63
CA GLU A 87 -15.27 -1.54 -21.41
C GLU A 87 -14.54 -2.61 -20.57
N GLN A 88 -13.88 -3.57 -21.21
CA GLN A 88 -13.05 -4.56 -20.48
C GLN A 88 -11.82 -3.91 -19.86
N VAL A 89 -11.23 -2.89 -20.52
CA VAL A 89 -10.10 -2.14 -19.96
C VAL A 89 -10.55 -1.38 -18.70
N VAL A 90 -11.68 -0.67 -18.75
CA VAL A 90 -12.26 0.02 -17.59
C VAL A 90 -12.50 -0.95 -16.43
N LYS A 91 -13.13 -2.10 -16.72
CA LYS A 91 -13.37 -3.14 -15.70
C LYS A 91 -12.08 -3.63 -15.05
N LYS A 92 -11.03 -3.86 -15.85
CA LYS A 92 -9.73 -4.32 -15.36
C LYS A 92 -9.03 -3.27 -14.51
N ALA A 93 -9.08 -1.99 -14.90
CA ALA A 93 -8.52 -0.89 -14.13
C ALA A 93 -9.15 -0.77 -12.73
N GLN A 94 -10.47 -1.04 -12.64
CA GLN A 94 -11.21 -0.95 -11.38
C GLN A 94 -11.25 -2.26 -10.57
N ALA A 95 -10.81 -3.39 -11.13
CA ALA A 95 -10.97 -4.70 -10.53
C ALA A 95 -10.26 -4.87 -9.17
N LEU A 96 -9.18 -4.12 -8.94
CA LEU A 96 -8.39 -4.19 -7.71
C LEU A 96 -8.96 -3.32 -6.57
N LEU A 97 -9.79 -2.33 -6.88
CA LEU A 97 -10.32 -1.38 -5.91
C LEU A 97 -11.06 -2.03 -4.74
N PRO A 98 -11.98 -3.01 -4.95
CA PRO A 98 -12.68 -3.65 -3.83
C PRO A 98 -11.72 -4.33 -2.84
N GLY A 99 -10.67 -4.98 -3.36
CA GLY A 99 -9.66 -5.64 -2.53
C GLY A 99 -8.80 -4.64 -1.74
N ILE A 100 -8.43 -3.52 -2.34
CA ILE A 100 -7.69 -2.45 -1.68
C ILE A 100 -8.56 -1.80 -0.59
N VAL A 101 -9.82 -1.47 -0.90
CA VAL A 101 -10.78 -0.89 0.05
C VAL A 101 -11.01 -1.83 1.24
N PHE A 102 -11.14 -3.13 1.00
CA PHE A 102 -11.27 -4.12 2.07
C PHE A 102 -10.04 -4.14 2.99
N LYS A 103 -8.83 -4.18 2.43
CA LYS A 103 -7.59 -4.13 3.22
C LYS A 103 -7.48 -2.82 4.00
N MET A 104 -7.82 -1.70 3.35
CA MET A 104 -7.78 -0.37 3.95
C MET A 104 -8.74 -0.25 5.14
N ARG A 105 -9.96 -0.78 5.07
CA ARG A 105 -10.89 -0.84 6.21
C ARG A 105 -10.26 -1.57 7.41
N ASN A 106 -9.67 -2.74 7.17
CA ASN A 106 -9.02 -3.51 8.23
C ASN A 106 -7.84 -2.76 8.86
N GLU A 107 -7.02 -2.07 8.08
CA GLU A 107 -5.90 -1.29 8.61
C GLU A 107 -6.34 0.00 9.31
N VAL A 108 -7.43 0.64 8.86
CA VAL A 108 -8.08 1.74 9.58
C VAL A 108 -8.54 1.26 10.96
N ASP A 109 -9.24 0.13 11.04
CA ASP A 109 -9.70 -0.42 12.32
C ASP A 109 -8.54 -0.74 13.26
N LYS A 110 -7.44 -1.31 12.75
CA LYS A 110 -6.23 -1.59 13.54
C LYS A 110 -5.58 -0.31 14.05
N LEU A 111 -5.35 0.67 13.18
CA LEU A 111 -4.72 1.93 13.56
C LEU A 111 -5.61 2.71 14.53
N GLN A 112 -6.93 2.71 14.34
CA GLN A 112 -7.88 3.34 15.25
C GLN A 112 -7.83 2.71 16.65
N ARG A 113 -7.84 1.37 16.74
CA ARG A 113 -7.71 0.66 18.03
C ARG A 113 -6.36 0.93 18.68
N PHE A 114 -5.31 1.09 17.89
CA PHE A 114 -3.97 1.39 18.39
C PHE A 114 -3.83 2.83 18.91
N LEU A 115 -4.48 3.80 18.26
CA LEU A 115 -4.45 5.22 18.62
C LEU A 115 -5.42 5.59 19.74
N ASN A 116 -6.51 4.83 19.90
CA ASN A 116 -7.53 5.02 20.93
C ASN A 116 -7.58 3.85 21.93
N PRO A 117 -6.48 3.54 22.63
CA PRO A 117 -6.58 2.64 23.77
C PRO A 117 -7.42 3.28 24.88
N THR A 118 -8.15 2.43 25.62
CA THR A 118 -9.01 2.77 26.77
C THR A 118 -8.46 3.93 27.63
N GLU A 119 -9.36 4.80 28.10
CA GLU A 119 -9.12 6.05 28.84
C GLU A 119 -7.76 6.12 29.58
N GLY A 120 -6.85 6.98 29.08
CA GLY A 120 -5.57 7.31 29.73
C GLY A 120 -4.31 7.10 28.88
N GLN A 121 -4.30 6.12 27.96
CA GLN A 121 -3.10 5.77 27.18
C GLN A 121 -2.81 6.67 25.96
N GLU A 122 -3.81 7.42 25.47
CA GLU A 122 -3.65 8.37 24.35
C GLU A 122 -2.56 9.43 24.65
N HIS A 123 -2.45 9.86 25.91
CA HIS A 123 -1.47 10.85 26.34
C HIS A 123 -0.03 10.33 26.32
N GLU A 124 0.19 9.03 26.51
CA GLU A 124 1.55 8.46 26.57
C GLU A 124 2.21 8.41 25.20
N LEU A 125 1.49 7.90 24.19
CA LEU A 125 1.99 7.83 22.81
C LEU A 125 2.26 9.20 22.22
N ARG A 126 1.37 10.17 22.48
CA ARG A 126 1.56 11.55 22.05
C ARG A 126 2.71 12.27 22.76
N GLN A 127 2.98 11.93 24.03
CA GLN A 127 4.15 12.48 24.75
C GLN A 127 5.48 11.93 24.23
N LEU A 128 5.48 10.69 23.72
CA LEU A 128 6.67 10.08 23.12
C LEU A 128 7.03 10.73 21.78
N ASP A 129 6.05 10.91 20.90
CA ASP A 129 6.21 11.61 19.62
C ASP A 129 4.88 12.24 19.17
N ALA A 130 4.73 13.52 19.48
CA ALA A 130 3.51 14.27 19.15
C ALA A 130 3.31 14.42 17.65
N GLU A 131 4.39 14.58 16.87
CA GLU A 131 4.27 14.77 15.42
C GLU A 131 3.83 13.48 14.72
N LEU A 132 4.43 12.34 15.09
CA LEU A 132 4.05 11.05 14.53
C LEU A 132 2.61 10.69 14.91
N TYR A 133 2.22 10.95 16.16
CA TYR A 133 0.86 10.72 16.64
C TYR A 133 -0.15 11.57 15.86
N ASP A 134 0.04 12.89 15.82
CA ASP A 134 -0.88 13.82 15.16
C ASP A 134 -1.00 13.51 13.64
N ARG A 135 0.12 13.20 12.97
CA ARG A 135 0.11 12.77 11.56
C ARG A 135 -0.63 11.45 11.34
N SER A 136 -0.55 10.53 12.29
CA SER A 136 -1.25 9.24 12.22
C SER A 136 -2.76 9.42 12.41
N CYS A 137 -3.19 10.28 13.34
CA CYS A 137 -4.59 10.65 13.50
C CYS A 137 -5.15 11.36 12.26
N ASP A 138 -4.39 12.27 11.65
CA ASP A 138 -4.79 12.94 10.41
C ASP A 138 -4.92 11.97 9.25
N LEU A 139 -3.99 11.02 9.11
CA LEU A 139 -4.07 9.96 8.11
C LEU A 139 -5.32 9.11 8.34
N LEU A 140 -5.58 8.70 9.57
CA LEU A 140 -6.75 7.90 9.93
C LEU A 140 -8.05 8.60 9.51
N LYS A 141 -8.22 9.88 9.87
CA LYS A 141 -9.39 10.69 9.48
C LYS A 141 -9.54 10.80 7.97
N LYS A 142 -8.45 11.07 7.25
CA LYS A 142 -8.46 11.12 5.78
C LYS A 142 -8.90 9.79 5.18
N CYS A 143 -8.41 8.68 5.71
CA CYS A 143 -8.77 7.35 5.25
C CYS A 143 -10.24 7.01 5.56
N GLN A 144 -10.76 7.39 6.72
CA GLN A 144 -12.18 7.21 7.08
C GLN A 144 -13.11 7.98 6.13
N LEU A 145 -12.84 9.27 5.90
CA LEU A 145 -13.60 10.08 4.94
C LEU A 145 -13.56 9.48 3.52
N CYS A 146 -12.39 9.00 3.11
CA CYS A 146 -12.18 8.35 1.81
C CYS A 146 -12.97 7.04 1.67
N LEU A 147 -13.26 6.34 2.77
CA LEU A 147 -14.06 5.11 2.80
C LEU A 147 -15.57 5.38 2.89
N GLU A 148 -15.97 6.49 3.52
CA GLU A 148 -17.37 6.94 3.63
C GLU A 148 -17.94 7.44 2.30
N THR A 149 -17.10 8.05 1.45
CA THR A 149 -17.50 8.56 0.13
C THR A 149 -17.93 7.43 -0.85
N LEU A 150 -17.81 6.15 -0.43
CA LEU A 150 -18.17 4.95 -1.19
C LEU A 150 -19.45 4.25 -0.67
N GLN A 151 -20.17 4.84 0.29
CA GLN A 151 -21.53 4.41 0.69
C GLN A 151 -22.60 5.13 -0.13
#